data_AF-A0A0W8I9C4-F1
#
_entry.id   AF-A0A0W8I9C4-F1
#
_cell.length_a   1.000
_cell.length_b   1.000
_cell.length_c   1.000
_cell.angle_alpha   90.00
_cell.angle_beta   90.00
_cell.angle_gamma   90.00
#
_symmetry.space_group_name_H-M   'P 1'
#
loop_
_entity.id
_entity.type
_entity.pdbx_description
1 polymer ?
#
loop_
_entity_poly.entity_id
_entity_poly.type
_entity_poly.pdbx_seq_one_letter_code
_entity_poly.pdbx_strand_id
1 'polypeptide(L)' 'MQDSQALAQAETHLIHVLEHSDPPRDASRYNVTAAARAYHERTGDWDVRNADPQLVEEVLADHPARD' A
#
# COMPACT_ATOMS: atom_id res chain seq x y z
N MET A 1 -3.49 -12.67 14.87
CA MET A 1 -4.16 -11.41 15.27
C MET A 1 -3.28 -10.18 15.01
N GLN A 2 -1.95 -10.26 15.16
CA GLN A 2 -1.04 -9.15 14.81
C GLN A 2 -1.04 -8.80 13.31
N ASP A 3 -0.99 -9.79 12.41
CA ASP A 3 -0.97 -9.54 10.95
C ASP A 3 -2.18 -8.76 10.44
N SER A 4 -3.36 -9.01 10.98
CA SER A 4 -4.59 -8.30 10.60
C SER A 4 -4.59 -6.82 11.03
N GLN A 5 -3.98 -6.48 12.16
CA GLN A 5 -3.80 -5.07 12.56
C GLN A 5 -2.68 -4.39 11.78
N ALA A 6 -1.60 -5.12 11.50
CA ALA A 6 -0.47 -4.62 10.73
C ALA A 6 -0.89 -4.31 9.28
N LEU A 7 -1.66 -5.22 8.66
CA LEU A 7 -2.29 -5.00 7.36
C LEU A 7 -3.17 -3.75 7.34
N ALA A 8 -4.09 -3.60 8.31
CA ALA A 8 -4.98 -2.43 8.36
C ALA A 8 -4.23 -1.10 8.50
N GLN A 9 -3.13 -1.09 9.27
CA GLN A 9 -2.25 0.08 9.37
C GLN A 9 -1.53 0.37 8.07
N ALA A 10 -1.04 -0.67 7.38
CA ALA A 10 -0.38 -0.54 6.09
C ALA A 10 -1.34 0.01 5.03
N GLU A 11 -2.56 -0.54 4.95
CA GLU A 11 -3.61 -0.05 4.05
C GLU A 11 -3.92 1.42 4.30
N THR A 12 -4.15 1.79 5.57
CA THR A 12 -4.41 3.19 5.96
C THR A 12 -3.27 4.12 5.53
N HIS A 13 -2.02 3.67 5.68
CA HIS A 13 -0.87 4.48 5.30
C HIS A 13 -0.74 4.61 3.78
N LEU A 14 -0.94 3.53 3.02
CA LEU A 14 -0.93 3.55 1.56
C LEU A 14 -2.01 4.49 1.01
N ILE A 15 -3.23 4.45 1.57
CA ILE A 15 -4.31 5.37 1.23
C ILE A 15 -3.87 6.82 1.49
N HIS A 16 -3.32 7.08 2.68
CA HIS A 16 -2.86 8.41 3.06
C HIS A 16 -1.76 8.93 2.11
N VAL A 17 -0.80 8.09 1.73
CA VAL A 17 0.25 8.45 0.75
C VAL A 17 -0.38 8.79 -0.60
N LEU A 18 -1.33 7.99 -1.09
CA LEU A 18 -2.02 8.25 -2.37
C LEU A 18 -2.79 9.57 -2.35
N GLU A 19 -3.55 9.84 -1.28
CA GLU A 19 -4.32 11.08 -1.13
C GLU A 19 -3.43 12.32 -0.97
N HIS A 20 -2.25 12.18 -0.35
CA HIS A 20 -1.28 13.26 -0.15
C HIS A 20 -0.19 13.33 -1.23
N SER A 21 -0.22 12.45 -2.23
CA SER A 21 0.69 12.48 -3.38
C SER A 21 0.45 13.73 -4.22
N ASP A 22 1.45 14.19 -4.97
CA ASP A 22 1.27 15.27 -5.96
C ASP A 22 1.57 14.74 -7.38
N PRO A 23 0.57 14.64 -8.27
CA PRO A 23 -0.86 14.88 -8.04
C PRO A 23 -1.51 13.82 -7.13
N PRO A 24 -2.60 14.16 -6.41
CA PRO A 24 -3.30 13.23 -5.54
C PRO A 24 -3.91 12.10 -6.37
N ARG A 25 -3.68 10.86 -5.91
CA ARG A 25 -4.16 9.65 -6.56
C ARG A 25 -5.36 9.11 -5.80
N ASP A 26 -6.39 8.70 -6.53
CA ASP A 26 -7.58 8.10 -5.93
C ASP A 26 -7.26 6.68 -5.47
N ALA A 27 -7.26 6.46 -4.15
CA ALA A 27 -6.98 5.15 -3.57
C ALA A 27 -7.96 4.07 -4.03
N SER A 28 -9.18 4.43 -4.42
CA SER A 28 -10.19 3.51 -4.97
C SER A 28 -9.76 2.90 -6.31
N ARG A 29 -8.76 3.48 -7.00
CA ARG A 29 -8.18 2.93 -8.23
C ARG A 29 -7.11 1.87 -7.99
N TYR A 30 -6.76 1.60 -6.73
CA TYR A 30 -5.71 0.66 -6.36
C TYR A 30 -6.25 -0.36 -5.35
N ASN A 31 -5.78 -1.60 -5.45
CA ASN A 31 -6.06 -2.61 -4.44
C ASN A 31 -5.02 -2.51 -3.33
N VAL A 32 -5.25 -1.58 -2.39
CA VAL A 32 -4.33 -1.32 -1.26
C VAL A 32 -4.11 -2.54 -0.37
N THR A 33 -5.10 -3.42 -0.23
CA THR A 33 -4.98 -4.68 0.51
C THR A 33 -3.98 -5.63 -0.17
N ALA A 34 -4.07 -5.77 -1.49
CA ALA A 34 -3.15 -6.58 -2.27
C ALA A 34 -1.75 -5.97 -2.27
N ALA A 35 -1.63 -4.65 -2.44
CA ALA A 35 -0.37 -3.93 -2.39
C ALA A 35 0.35 -4.06 -1.05
N ALA A 36 -0.39 -3.92 0.07
CA ALA A 36 0.17 -4.12 1.41
C ALA A 36 0.68 -5.55 1.62
N ARG A 37 -0.07 -6.56 1.13
CA ARG A 37 0.36 -7.96 1.19
C ARG A 37 1.60 -8.22 0.34
N ALA A 38 1.62 -7.74 -0.90
CA ALA A 38 2.77 -7.90 -1.79
C ALA A 38 4.02 -7.20 -1.23
N TYR A 39 3.86 -6.03 -0.60
CA TYR A 39 4.93 -5.35 0.12
C TYR A 39 5.48 -6.24 1.25
N HIS A 40 4.60 -6.81 2.06
CA HIS A 40 4.99 -7.72 3.14
C HIS A 40 5.69 -8.97 2.61
N GLU A 41 5.21 -9.57 1.52
CA GLU A 41 5.85 -10.74 0.91
C GLU A 41 7.25 -10.42 0.34
N ARG A 42 7.48 -9.18 -0.12
CA ARG A 42 8.79 -8.73 -0.64
C ARG A 42 9.78 -8.35 0.45
N THR A 43 9.32 -7.68 1.50
CA THR A 43 10.19 -7.09 2.54
C THR A 43 10.24 -7.89 3.84
N GLY A 44 9.23 -8.73 4.08
CA GLY A 44 9.00 -9.39 5.36
C GLY A 44 8.37 -8.49 6.42
N ASP A 45 8.00 -7.25 6.10
CA ASP A 45 7.52 -6.25 7.06
C ASP A 45 6.20 -5.59 6.61
N TRP A 46 5.43 -5.07 7.56
CA TRP A 46 4.15 -4.40 7.29
C TRP A 46 4.26 -2.86 7.40
N ASP A 47 5.39 -2.35 7.88
CA ASP A 47 5.69 -0.93 8.00
C ASP A 47 6.01 -0.36 6.62
N VAL A 48 4.94 0.07 5.95
CA VAL A 48 5.01 0.84 4.71
C VAL A 48 5.41 2.30 4.94
N ARG A 49 5.55 2.76 6.20
CA ARG A 49 5.92 4.13 6.54
C ARG A 49 7.39 4.42 6.23
N ASN A 50 8.25 3.44 6.49
CA ASN A 50 9.64 3.46 6.07
C ASN A 50 9.87 2.74 4.74
N ALA A 51 8.82 2.41 3.99
CA ALA A 51 8.98 1.80 2.68
C ALA A 51 9.65 2.76 1.71
N ASP A 52 10.46 2.20 0.81
CA ASP A 52 10.91 2.91 -0.37
C ASP A 52 9.68 3.35 -1.19
N PRO A 53 9.52 4.65 -1.48
CA PRO A 53 8.38 5.16 -2.23
C PRO A 53 8.30 4.54 -3.63
N GLN A 54 9.46 4.20 -4.21
CA GLN A 54 9.53 3.51 -5.50
C GLN A 54 8.94 2.08 -5.41
N LEU A 55 9.24 1.34 -4.34
CA LEU A 55 8.66 0.02 -4.11
C LEU A 55 7.16 0.10 -3.88
N VAL A 56 6.69 1.10 -3.11
CA VAL A 56 5.27 1.37 -2.88
C VAL A 56 4.55 1.66 -4.20
N GLU A 57 5.13 2.50 -5.05
CA GLU A 57 4.59 2.75 -6.38
C GLU A 57 4.55 1.49 -7.25
N GLU A 58 5.59 0.66 -7.22
CA GLU A 58 5.61 -0.61 -7.96
C GLU A 58 4.50 -1.56 -7.50
N VAL A 59 4.32 -1.79 -6.18
CA VAL A 59 3.25 -2.68 -5.69
C VAL A 59 1.86 -2.11 -5.95
N LEU A 60 1.69 -0.78 -5.89
CA LEU A 60 0.42 -0.14 -6.25
C LEU A 60 0.14 -0.27 -7.75
N ALA A 61 1.15 -0.06 -8.61
CA ALA A 61 1.01 -0.18 -10.05
C ALA A 61 0.71 -1.61 -10.51
N ASP A 62 1.27 -2.62 -9.84
CA ASP A 62 0.99 -4.05 -10.11
C ASP A 62 -0.42 -4.46 -9.67
N HIS A 63 -1.03 -3.70 -8.75
CA HIS A 63 -2.33 -4.00 -8.16
C HIS A 63 -3.36 -2.89 -8.37
N PRO A 64 -3.81 -2.65 -9.62
CA PRO A 64 -4.95 -1.77 -9.85
C PRO A 64 -6.22 -2.34 -9.19
N ALA A 65 -7.11 -1.46 -8.74
CA ALA A 65 -8.46 -1.85 -8.37
C ALA A 65 -9.14 -2.40 -9.62
N ARG A 66 -9.61 -3.63 -9.52
CA ARG A 66 -10.29 -4.32 -10.61
C ARG A 66 -11.71 -3.75 -10.66
N ASP A 67 -12.04 -3.10 -11.78
CA ASP A 67 -13.37 -2.52 -12.08
C ASP A 67 -14.51 -3.54 -11.89
#